data_AF-A0ABD4KYJ0-F1
#
_entry.id   AF-A0ABD4KYJ0-F1
#
_cell.length_a   1.000
_cell.length_b   1.000
_cell.length_c   1.000
_cell.angle_alpha   90.00
_cell.angle_beta   90.00
_cell.angle_gamma   90.00
#
_symmetry.space_group_name_H-M   'P 1'
#
loop_
_entity.id
_entity.type
_entity.pdbx_description
1 polymer ?
#
loop_
_entity_poly.entity_id
_entity_poly.type
_entity_poly.pdbx_seq_one_letter_code
_entity_poly.pdbx_strand_id
1 'polypeptide(L)'
;KSFTMVFLSKALIWLEALKKCRVVVVTDRVDLEDQLARTFASGGALSDKDKKEAMATTGKRLAEQIGKGNERIIFSIINKFGTAVTLPECYNDSPDIIVLVDEG
;
A
#
# COMPACT_ATOMS: atom_id res chain seq x y z
N LYS A 1 -9.98 15.57 -0.45
CA LYS A 1 -8.68 14.97 -0.84
C LYS A 1 -8.81 13.61 -1.55
N SER A 2 -9.87 12.81 -1.29
CA SER A 2 -10.03 11.42 -1.79
C SER A 2 -9.90 11.22 -3.33
N PHE A 3 -10.28 12.20 -4.15
CA PHE A 3 -10.23 12.07 -5.62
C PHE A 3 -8.81 11.98 -6.20
N THR A 4 -7.85 12.72 -5.63
CA THR A 4 -6.44 12.70 -6.08
C THR A 4 -5.83 11.32 -5.88
N MET A 5 -6.10 10.70 -4.72
CA MET A 5 -5.63 9.36 -4.40
C MET A 5 -6.22 8.31 -5.34
N VAL A 6 -7.53 8.37 -5.64
CA VAL A 6 -8.15 7.47 -6.62
C VAL A 6 -7.55 7.63 -8.02
N PHE A 7 -7.30 8.86 -8.46
CA PHE A 7 -6.71 9.11 -9.77
C PHE A 7 -5.26 8.62 -9.86
N LEU A 8 -4.48 8.84 -8.79
CA LEU A 8 -3.12 8.33 -8.67
C LEU A 8 -3.08 6.80 -8.62
N SER A 9 -3.98 6.18 -7.88
CA SER A 9 -4.13 4.71 -7.85
C SER A 9 -4.46 4.15 -9.23
N LYS A 10 -5.31 4.82 -10.00
CA LYS A 10 -5.53 4.46 -11.40
C LYS A 10 -4.24 4.60 -12.21
N ALA A 11 -3.51 5.72 -12.10
CA ALA A 11 -2.24 5.90 -12.80
C ALA A 11 -1.22 4.78 -12.50
N LEU A 12 -1.13 4.34 -11.24
CA LEU A 12 -0.27 3.23 -10.79
C LEU A 12 -0.66 1.87 -11.40
N ILE A 13 -1.92 1.69 -11.81
CA ILE A 13 -2.40 0.49 -12.49
C ILE A 13 -2.05 0.54 -13.98
N TRP A 14 -2.31 1.68 -14.62
CA TRP A 14 -2.33 1.81 -16.08
C TRP A 14 -0.96 2.17 -16.68
N LEU A 15 -0.13 2.95 -15.99
CA LEU A 15 1.18 3.36 -16.49
C LEU A 15 2.19 2.21 -16.35
N GLU A 16 2.69 1.70 -17.48
CA GLU A 16 3.64 0.57 -17.48
C GLU A 16 4.90 0.83 -16.66
N ALA A 17 5.44 2.05 -16.71
CA ALA A 17 6.60 2.45 -15.92
C ALA A 17 6.38 2.27 -14.40
N LEU A 18 5.13 2.36 -13.95
CA LEU A 18 4.74 2.23 -12.55
C LEU A 18 4.20 0.83 -12.21
N LYS A 19 3.96 -0.03 -13.20
CA LYS A 19 3.42 -1.38 -12.96
C LYS A 19 4.36 -2.26 -12.13
N LYS A 20 5.67 -2.04 -12.27
CA LYS A 20 6.71 -2.73 -11.51
C LYS A 20 6.86 -2.25 -10.07
N CYS A 21 6.35 -1.05 -9.76
CA CYS A 21 6.49 -0.49 -8.44
C CYS A 21 5.54 -1.15 -7.44
N ARG A 22 6.06 -1.39 -6.24
CA ARG A 22 5.24 -1.68 -5.06
C ARG A 22 4.75 -0.37 -4.48
N VAL A 23 3.51 -0.35 -3.99
CA VAL A 23 2.86 0.85 -3.48
C VAL A 23 2.48 0.64 -2.03
N VAL A 24 2.98 1.49 -1.14
CA VAL A 24 2.58 1.53 0.26
C VAL A 24 1.71 2.75 0.47
N VAL A 25 0.45 2.56 0.87
CA VAL A 25 -0.48 3.66 1.19
C VAL A 25 -0.58 3.78 2.70
N VAL A 26 -0.24 4.96 3.22
CA VAL A 26 -0.29 5.30 4.63
C VAL A 26 -1.33 6.41 4.83
N THR A 27 -2.29 6.18 5.72
CA THR A 27 -3.35 7.15 6.01
C THR A 27 -3.84 7.03 7.45
N ASP A 28 -4.53 8.05 7.97
CA ASP A 28 -5.27 7.96 9.23
C ASP A 28 -6.71 7.44 9.04
N ARG A 29 -7.14 7.24 7.79
CA ARG A 29 -8.51 6.88 7.41
C ARG A 29 -8.67 5.39 7.06
N VAL A 30 -9.48 4.68 7.86
CA VAL A 30 -9.82 3.27 7.60
C VAL A 30 -10.71 3.11 6.36
N ASP A 31 -11.61 4.07 6.09
CA ASP A 31 -12.53 4.02 4.95
C ASP A 31 -11.84 4.23 3.59
N LEU A 32 -10.63 4.81 3.59
CA LEU A 32 -9.83 5.01 2.39
C LEU A 32 -9.25 3.69 1.86
N GLU A 33 -8.96 2.74 2.76
CA GLU A 33 -8.53 1.38 2.42
C GLU A 33 -9.55 0.70 1.51
N ASP A 34 -10.83 0.68 1.92
CA ASP A 34 -11.90 0.04 1.16
C ASP A 34 -12.07 0.67 -0.24
N GLN A 35 -11.97 2.00 -0.34
CA GLN A 35 -12.12 2.73 -1.60
C GLN A 35 -10.98 2.42 -2.56
N LEU A 36 -9.74 2.40 -2.06
CA LEU A 36 -8.57 2.15 -2.87
C LEU A 36 -8.47 0.68 -3.25
N ALA A 37 -8.74 -0.24 -2.32
CA ALA A 37 -8.77 -1.67 -2.62
C ALA A 37 -9.79 -2.01 -3.71
N ARG A 38 -10.96 -1.35 -3.73
CA ARG A 38 -11.94 -1.47 -4.83
C ARG A 38 -11.40 -0.90 -6.15
N THR A 39 -10.68 0.22 -6.09
CA THR A 39 -10.07 0.85 -7.28
C THR A 39 -9.01 -0.06 -7.91
N PHE A 40 -8.16 -0.67 -7.09
CA PHE A 40 -7.12 -1.58 -7.56
C PHE A 40 -7.68 -2.94 -8.02
N ALA A 41 -8.71 -3.46 -7.36
CA ALA A 41 -9.38 -4.67 -7.79
C ALA A 41 -10.08 -4.48 -9.15
N SER A 42 -10.79 -3.36 -9.33
CA SER A 42 -11.44 -3.05 -10.62
C SER A 42 -10.46 -2.80 -11.77
N GLY A 43 -9.20 -2.42 -11.46
CA GLY A 43 -8.13 -2.30 -12.44
C GLY A 43 -7.26 -3.56 -12.62
N GLY A 44 -7.62 -4.69 -12.00
CA GLY A 44 -6.88 -5.96 -12.12
C GLY A 44 -5.53 -6.00 -11.39
N ALA A 45 -5.28 -5.05 -10.48
CA ALA A 45 -4.03 -4.97 -9.71
C ALA A 45 -4.12 -5.58 -8.31
N LEU A 46 -5.30 -6.07 -7.91
CA LEU A 46 -5.57 -6.68 -6.61
C LEU A 46 -6.61 -7.79 -6.77
N SER A 47 -6.24 -9.05 -6.49
CA SER A 47 -7.19 -10.15 -6.34
C SER A 47 -7.80 -10.19 -4.93
N ASP A 48 -8.88 -10.95 -4.73
CA ASP A 48 -9.48 -11.13 -3.40
C ASP A 48 -8.52 -11.79 -2.39
N LYS A 49 -7.54 -12.57 -2.87
CA LYS A 49 -6.45 -13.12 -2.06
C LYS A 49 -5.46 -12.02 -1.65
N ASP A 50 -5.10 -11.15 -2.59
CA ASP A 50 -4.20 -10.02 -2.36
C ASP A 50 -4.80 -9.01 -1.38
N LYS A 51 -6.14 -8.88 -1.32
CA LYS A 51 -6.80 -8.03 -0.33
C LYS A 51 -6.53 -8.46 1.11
N LYS A 52 -6.65 -9.77 1.39
CA LYS A 52 -6.42 -10.31 2.74
C LYS A 52 -4.95 -10.21 3.13
N GLU A 53 -4.06 -10.41 2.17
CA GLU A 53 -2.61 -10.30 2.40
C GLU A 53 -2.18 -8.84 2.54
N ALA A 54 -2.72 -7.91 1.74
CA ALA A 54 -2.42 -6.47 1.79
C ALA A 54 -2.79 -5.76 3.11
N MET A 55 -3.59 -6.40 3.96
CA MET A 55 -3.96 -5.90 5.27
C MET A 55 -2.86 -6.20 6.30
N ALA A 56 -2.09 -5.18 6.66
CA ALA A 56 -1.22 -5.27 7.83
C ALA A 56 -2.07 -5.28 9.12
N THR A 57 -2.17 -6.44 9.76
CA THR A 57 -2.87 -6.59 11.05
C THR A 57 -2.09 -5.93 12.20
N THR A 58 -0.76 -5.82 12.08
CA THR A 58 0.14 -5.23 13.08
C THR A 58 1.31 -4.47 12.43
N GLY A 59 2.00 -3.62 13.19
CA GLY A 59 3.23 -2.95 12.72
C GLY A 59 4.36 -3.93 12.36
N LYS A 60 4.49 -5.04 13.09
CA LYS A 60 5.47 -6.10 12.75
C LYS A 60 5.15 -6.76 11.42
N ARG A 61 3.89 -7.12 11.20
CA ARG A 61 3.45 -7.70 9.92
C ARG A 61 3.73 -6.71 8.78
N LEU A 62 3.43 -5.42 8.98
CA LEU A 62 3.73 -4.39 7.98
C LEU A 62 5.23 -4.30 7.65
N ALA A 63 6.09 -4.33 8.66
CA ALA A 63 7.54 -4.31 8.47
C ALA A 63 8.00 -5.50 7.60
N GLU A 64 7.52 -6.71 7.91
CA GLU A 64 7.80 -7.91 7.12
C GLU A 64 7.28 -7.80 5.68
N GLN A 65 6.09 -7.22 5.48
CA GLN A 65 5.53 -7.01 4.14
C GLN A 65 6.35 -6.00 3.34
N ILE A 66 6.77 -4.90 3.94
CA ILE A 66 7.62 -3.91 3.28
C ILE A 66 8.95 -4.55 2.89
N GLY A 67 9.63 -5.24 3.82
CA GLY A 67 10.98 -5.74 3.56
C GLY A 67 11.07 -7.04 2.76
N LYS A 68 10.12 -7.97 2.93
CA LYS A 68 10.19 -9.32 2.34
C LYS A 68 8.92 -9.75 1.59
N GLY A 69 7.87 -8.94 1.65
CA GLY A 69 6.61 -9.22 0.97
C GLY A 69 6.69 -9.02 -0.54
N ASN A 70 5.79 -9.68 -1.26
CA ASN A 70 5.63 -9.57 -2.71
C ASN A 70 4.32 -8.86 -3.09
N GLU A 71 3.55 -8.41 -2.10
CA GLU A 71 2.31 -7.68 -2.31
C GLU A 71 2.63 -6.41 -3.10
N ARG A 72 1.94 -6.23 -4.23
CA ARG A 72 2.11 -5.05 -5.08
C ARG A 72 1.60 -3.79 -4.38
N ILE A 73 0.55 -3.92 -3.57
CA ILE A 73 -0.07 -2.80 -2.86
C ILE A 73 -0.26 -3.21 -1.40
N ILE A 74 0.19 -2.34 -0.50
CA ILE A 74 0.07 -2.51 0.95
C ILE A 74 -0.68 -1.31 1.51
N PHE A 75 -1.72 -1.58 2.30
CA PHE A 75 -2.44 -0.55 3.02
C PHE A 75 -2.03 -0.55 4.50
N SER A 76 -1.78 0.64 5.02
CA SER A 76 -1.46 0.83 6.43
C SER A 76 -2.12 2.08 6.99
N ILE A 77 -2.49 1.99 8.26
CA ILE A 77 -2.83 3.15 9.06
C ILE A 77 -1.59 3.75 9.74
N ILE A 78 -1.60 5.06 9.95
CA ILE A 78 -0.41 5.82 10.38
C ILE A 78 0.25 5.28 11.66
N ASN A 79 -0.54 4.79 12.63
CA ASN A 79 -0.02 4.21 13.87
C ASN A 79 0.76 2.90 13.66
N LYS A 80 0.31 2.03 12.75
CA LYS A 80 0.97 0.78 12.39
C LYS A 80 2.24 1.07 11.60
N PHE A 81 2.18 2.04 10.68
CA PHE A 81 3.35 2.50 9.94
C PHE A 81 4.44 3.05 10.87
N GLY A 82 4.06 3.91 11.83
CA GLY A 82 4.99 4.43 12.84
C GLY A 82 5.66 3.34 13.68
N THR A 83 4.96 2.24 13.96
CA THR A 83 5.56 1.07 14.63
C THR A 83 6.51 0.32 13.68
N ALA A 84 6.09 0.07 12.44
CA ALA A 84 6.85 -0.72 11.48
C ALA A 84 8.23 -0.13 11.17
N VAL A 85 8.32 1.18 10.98
CA VAL A 85 9.58 1.87 10.62
C VAL A 85 10.66 1.78 11.71
N THR A 86 10.29 1.40 12.94
CA THR A 86 11.26 1.17 14.03
C THR A 86 11.86 -0.23 14.02
N LEU A 87 11.30 -1.14 13.21
CA LEU A 87 11.68 -2.54 13.18
C LEU A 87 12.72 -2.78 12.07
N PRO A 88 13.74 -3.61 12.32
CA PRO A 88 14.79 -3.89 11.35
C PRO A 88 14.26 -4.61 10.10
N GLU A 89 13.13 -5.32 10.20
CA GLU A 89 12.49 -5.97 9.05
C GLU A 89 11.87 -4.96 8.07
N CYS A 90 11.62 -3.72 8.49
CA CYS A 90 11.06 -2.66 7.65
C CYS A 90 12.14 -2.00 6.78
N TYR A 91 12.87 -2.82 6.04
CA TYR A 91 13.94 -2.39 5.14
C TYR A 91 13.72 -2.98 3.76
N ASN A 92 13.65 -2.10 2.75
CA ASN A 92 13.54 -2.48 1.35
C ASN A 92 14.53 -1.62 0.55
N ASP A 93 15.48 -2.25 -0.14
CA ASP A 93 16.51 -1.61 -0.96
C ASP A 93 16.11 -1.43 -2.43
N SER A 94 14.90 -1.88 -2.80
CA SER A 94 14.38 -1.70 -4.14
C SER A 94 14.11 -0.23 -4.44
N PRO A 95 14.57 0.29 -5.60
CA PRO A 95 14.20 1.62 -6.06
C PRO A 95 12.75 1.69 -6.55
N ASP A 96 12.09 0.54 -6.73
CA ASP A 96 10.74 0.41 -7.28
C ASP A 96 9.68 0.34 -6.15
N ILE A 97 9.77 1.25 -5.18
CA ILE A 97 8.79 1.42 -4.11
C ILE A 97 8.27 2.86 -4.06
N ILE A 98 6.95 3.00 -4.02
CA ILE A 98 6.26 4.29 -3.93
C ILE A 98 5.49 4.32 -2.62
N VAL A 99 5.74 5.34 -1.81
CA VAL A 99 5.00 5.57 -0.57
C VAL A 99 4.06 6.74 -0.77
N LEU A 100 2.77 6.51 -0.59
CA LEU A 100 1.72 7.52 -0.62
C LEU A 100 1.25 7.81 0.80
N VAL A 101 1.29 9.08 1.20
CA VAL A 101 0.85 9.52 2.52
C VAL A 101 -0.31 10.48 2.36
N ASP A 102 -1.45 10.18 2.98
CA ASP A 102 -2.62 11.07 3.03
C ASP A 102 -3.07 11.26 4.47
N GLU A 103 -2.90 12.49 4.96
CA GLU A 103 -3.42 12.98 6.23
C GLU A 103 -4.67 13.82 5.93
N GLY A 104 -5.81 13.47 6.57
CA GLY A 104 -7.09 14.16 6.43
C GLY A 104 -6.98 15.68 6.46
#